data_AF-E1TFF6-F1
#
_entry.id   AF-E1TFF6-F1
#
_cell.length_a   1.000
_cell.length_b   1.000
_cell.length_c   1.000
_cell.angle_alpha   90.00
_cell.angle_beta   90.00
_cell.angle_gamma   90.00
#
_symmetry.space_group_name_H-M   'P 1'
#
loop_
_entity.id
_entity.type
_entity.pdbx_description
1 polymer ?
#
loop_
_entity_poly.entity_id
_entity_poly.type
_entity_poly.pdbx_seq_one_letter_code
_entity_poly.pdbx_strand_id
1 'polypeptide(L)'
;MKSKYTASAIDGEVIAPADATSFESRTYAKVSRRLIPFLMLCYLGAYLDRVNVGFAKLQMLNDLRFSETVYGMGAGIFFLGYFLFEVPSNVILHRVGARKWLARIMLTWAVISASFVFVKTPAAFYALRFLLGVAEAGFAPGVILYLTYWFPATRRAKALSLFFMAIPLAGILGGPLSGWIMHSLQGAMNMAGWKWLFLLEALPSLVLGVAILFYLDDGIAKAKWLTESEKSLLARNVSSDNAHTTAHVSIRSFIGDRRLWLMAAIYFCVVLGQYGLTFWLPTIIRKSGVADPLWVGVFTAIPYLCAIVALPLIGMSADRRRERRFHLAIPMLVAAAGFAVLPTLGSVPASIICLSIAAAGILASSSQFWSLPTALLGGMSAAAGIAAVNCFANLAGFFSPAIVGWLNDLTGRSTAGLIFISTAVTLGACLVFLVPARSVNR
;
A
#
# COMPACT_ATOMS: atom_id res chain seq x y z
N MET A 1 -5.59 -11.99 -66.04
CA MET A 1 -5.02 -12.94 -65.07
C MET A 1 -3.51 -12.78 -65.11
N LYS A 2 -2.73 -12.37 -64.11
CA LYS A 2 -2.91 -12.12 -62.68
C LYS A 2 -2.03 -10.91 -62.29
N SER A 3 -2.48 -10.26 -61.21
CA SER A 3 -2.05 -9.01 -60.60
C SER A 3 -0.58 -8.95 -60.16
N LYS A 4 0.06 -7.78 -60.39
CA LYS A 4 1.31 -7.34 -59.74
C LYS A 4 0.95 -6.77 -58.37
N TYR A 5 1.51 -7.35 -57.31
CA TYR A 5 1.46 -6.77 -55.96
C TYR A 5 2.43 -5.59 -55.87
N THR A 6 1.88 -4.38 -55.75
CA THR A 6 2.57 -3.17 -55.33
C THR A 6 2.75 -3.22 -53.81
N ALA A 7 4.00 -3.15 -53.36
CA ALA A 7 4.32 -2.92 -51.95
C ALA A 7 4.01 -1.46 -51.61
N SER A 8 2.98 -1.23 -50.81
CA SER A 8 2.73 0.06 -50.16
C SER A 8 3.71 0.17 -48.99
N ALA A 9 4.65 1.11 -49.10
CA ALA A 9 5.43 1.58 -47.96
C ALA A 9 4.45 2.25 -46.99
N ILE A 10 4.30 1.65 -45.81
CA ILE A 10 3.64 2.29 -44.68
C ILE A 10 4.73 3.13 -44.05
N ASP A 11 4.69 4.44 -44.31
CA ASP A 11 5.53 5.41 -43.61
C ASP A 11 5.34 5.23 -42.11
N GLY A 12 6.40 4.75 -41.47
CA GLY A 12 6.49 4.69 -40.02
C GLY A 12 6.55 6.11 -39.49
N GLU A 13 5.39 6.63 -39.11
CA GLU A 13 5.30 7.87 -38.35
C GLU A 13 5.97 7.63 -37.00
N VAL A 14 7.25 8.03 -36.93
CA VAL A 14 8.03 8.10 -35.71
C VAL A 14 7.27 9.03 -34.78
N ILE A 15 6.61 8.47 -33.76
CA ILE A 15 5.96 9.24 -32.70
C ILE A 15 7.05 10.05 -32.00
N ALA A 16 7.20 11.30 -32.41
CA ALA A 16 8.05 12.27 -31.76
C ALA A 16 7.64 12.40 -30.27
N PRO A 17 8.59 12.65 -29.36
CA PRO A 17 8.27 12.83 -27.95
C PRO A 17 7.24 13.96 -27.81
N ALA A 18 6.07 13.62 -27.26
CA ALA A 18 4.92 14.52 -27.15
C ALA A 18 5.34 15.90 -26.61
N ASP A 19 5.09 16.94 -27.42
CA ASP A 19 5.41 18.32 -27.12
C ASP A 19 5.00 18.69 -25.68
N ALA A 20 6.00 18.95 -24.84
CA ALA A 20 5.84 19.49 -23.49
C ALA A 20 5.20 20.90 -23.50
N THR A 21 5.10 21.52 -24.67
CA THR A 21 4.54 22.85 -24.95
C THR A 21 3.06 22.84 -25.34
N SER A 22 2.49 21.67 -25.70
CA SER A 22 1.09 21.58 -26.12
C SER A 22 0.14 22.06 -25.00
N PHE A 23 -0.96 22.70 -25.39
CA PHE A 23 -2.00 23.16 -24.46
C PHE A 23 -2.50 22.01 -23.57
N GLU A 24 -2.57 20.80 -24.11
CA GLU A 24 -2.92 19.59 -23.37
C GLU A 24 -1.90 19.24 -22.28
N SER A 25 -0.60 19.16 -22.63
CA SER A 25 0.45 18.85 -21.66
C SER A 25 0.47 19.86 -20.50
N ARG A 26 0.30 21.16 -20.79
CA ARG A 26 0.22 22.22 -19.77
C ARG A 26 -1.02 22.07 -18.88
N THR A 27 -2.17 21.74 -19.47
CA THR A 27 -3.41 21.52 -18.72
C THR A 27 -3.26 20.36 -17.73
N TYR A 28 -2.78 19.19 -18.18
CA TYR A 28 -2.55 18.05 -17.29
C TYR A 28 -1.44 18.30 -16.26
N ALA A 29 -0.42 19.10 -16.58
CA ALA A 29 0.59 19.50 -15.60
C ALA A 29 -0.01 20.38 -14.50
N LYS A 30 -0.94 21.28 -14.84
CA LYS A 30 -1.69 22.11 -13.88
C LYS A 30 -2.56 21.25 -12.97
N VAL A 31 -3.31 20.28 -13.53
CA VAL A 31 -4.09 19.32 -12.74
C VAL A 31 -3.21 18.49 -11.83
N SER A 32 -2.11 17.93 -12.37
CA SER A 32 -1.18 17.09 -11.63
C SER A 32 -0.55 17.83 -10.45
N ARG A 33 -0.05 19.05 -10.67
CA ARG A 33 0.58 19.87 -9.63
C ARG A 33 -0.37 20.24 -8.50
N ARG A 34 -1.66 20.38 -8.79
CA ARG A 34 -2.68 20.69 -7.77
C ARG A 34 -3.11 19.43 -7.01
N LEU A 35 -3.54 18.38 -7.73
CA LEU A 35 -4.20 17.24 -7.09
C LEU A 35 -3.22 16.23 -6.49
N ILE A 36 -2.15 15.89 -7.22
CA ILE A 36 -1.32 14.73 -6.87
C ILE A 36 -0.54 14.93 -5.56
N PRO A 37 0.17 16.05 -5.33
CA PRO A 37 0.87 16.27 -4.07
C PRO A 37 -0.08 16.27 -2.87
N PHE A 38 -1.26 16.89 -3.01
CA PHE A 38 -2.25 16.95 -1.95
C PHE A 38 -2.83 15.57 -1.61
N LEU A 39 -3.21 14.78 -2.63
CA LEU A 39 -3.69 13.41 -2.44
C LEU A 39 -2.59 12.50 -1.87
N MET A 40 -1.33 12.70 -2.29
CA MET A 40 -0.18 12.00 -1.73
C MET A 40 0.01 12.32 -0.25
N LEU A 41 -0.14 13.58 0.19
CA LEU A 41 -0.10 13.95 1.61
C LEU A 41 -1.24 13.30 2.40
N CYS A 42 -2.44 13.24 1.85
CA CYS A 42 -3.57 12.55 2.49
C CYS A 42 -3.28 11.05 2.67
N TYR A 43 -2.68 10.42 1.66
CA TYR A 43 -2.33 9.01 1.72
C TYR A 43 -1.11 8.72 2.60
N LEU A 44 -0.18 9.68 2.71
CA LEU A 44 0.91 9.65 3.68
C LEU A 44 0.33 9.58 5.09
N GLY A 45 -0.63 10.44 5.43
CA GLY A 45 -1.34 10.39 6.72
C GLY A 45 -2.00 9.03 6.96
N ALA A 46 -2.66 8.46 5.96
CA ALA A 46 -3.30 7.14 6.08
C ALA A 46 -2.29 6.04 6.40
N TYR A 47 -1.15 6.05 5.73
CA TYR A 47 -0.12 5.07 5.99
C TYR A 47 0.59 5.29 7.32
N LEU A 48 0.79 6.53 7.76
CA LEU A 48 1.33 6.82 9.10
C LEU A 48 0.43 6.23 10.19
N ASP A 49 -0.87 6.52 10.15
CA ASP A 49 -1.84 5.99 11.10
C ASP A 49 -1.96 4.46 11.04
N ARG A 50 -1.74 3.86 9.86
CA ARG A 50 -1.73 2.40 9.73
C ARG A 50 -0.54 1.77 10.44
N VAL A 51 0.65 2.33 10.31
CA VAL A 51 1.89 1.72 10.85
C VAL A 51 2.19 2.11 12.29
N ASN A 52 1.62 3.21 12.78
CA ASN A 52 1.92 3.78 14.09
C ASN A 52 1.73 2.80 15.25
N VAL A 53 0.78 1.89 15.14
CA VAL A 53 0.49 0.92 16.17
C VAL A 53 1.64 -0.06 16.42
N GLY A 54 2.50 -0.28 15.42
CA GLY A 54 3.74 -1.05 15.55
C GLY A 54 4.76 -0.35 16.45
N PHE A 55 4.77 0.99 16.46
CA PHE A 55 5.54 1.80 17.39
C PHE A 55 4.85 1.87 18.75
N ALA A 56 3.55 2.19 18.78
CA ALA A 56 2.74 2.27 20.00
C ALA A 56 2.92 1.02 20.88
N LYS A 57 2.93 -0.17 20.25
CA LYS A 57 3.17 -1.47 20.88
C LYS A 57 4.36 -1.47 21.84
N LEU A 58 5.46 -0.78 21.50
CA LEU A 58 6.68 -0.76 22.31
C LEU A 58 6.37 -0.35 23.76
N GLN A 59 5.52 0.64 23.97
CA GLN A 59 5.11 1.08 25.32
C GLN A 59 3.76 0.50 25.74
N MET A 60 2.79 0.44 24.81
CA MET A 60 1.39 0.10 25.06
C MET A 60 1.20 -1.30 25.66
N LEU A 61 1.96 -2.32 25.21
CA LEU A 61 1.80 -3.67 25.73
C LEU A 61 2.08 -3.74 27.24
N ASN A 62 3.15 -3.10 27.69
CA ASN A 62 3.51 -3.07 29.10
C ASN A 62 2.54 -2.21 29.92
N ASP A 63 2.16 -1.05 29.38
CA ASP A 63 1.23 -0.10 30.03
C ASP A 63 -0.15 -0.73 30.27
N LEU A 64 -0.68 -1.45 29.28
CA LEU A 64 -2.01 -2.09 29.34
C LEU A 64 -1.98 -3.55 29.75
N ARG A 65 -0.79 -4.13 29.97
CA ARG A 65 -0.57 -5.57 30.21
C ARG A 65 -1.19 -6.46 29.14
N PHE A 66 -1.07 -6.04 27.88
CA PHE A 66 -1.53 -6.82 26.73
C PHE A 66 -0.47 -7.84 26.31
N SER A 67 -0.92 -8.95 25.72
CA SER A 67 -0.05 -9.97 25.13
C SER A 67 0.25 -9.69 23.66
N GLU A 68 1.20 -10.43 23.06
CA GLU A 68 1.50 -10.31 21.62
C GLU A 68 0.29 -10.74 20.76
N THR A 69 -0.48 -11.73 21.21
CA THR A 69 -1.74 -12.15 20.59
C THR A 69 -2.77 -11.02 20.59
N VAL A 70 -2.89 -10.28 21.70
CA VAL A 70 -3.81 -9.14 21.77
C VAL A 70 -3.41 -8.08 20.75
N TYR A 71 -2.13 -7.71 20.70
CA TYR A 71 -1.65 -6.78 19.69
C TYR A 71 -1.86 -7.29 18.27
N GLY A 72 -1.48 -8.54 18.00
CA GLY A 72 -1.57 -9.18 16.69
C GLY A 72 -3.00 -9.24 16.15
N MET A 73 -3.94 -9.68 16.98
CA MET A 73 -5.35 -9.73 16.63
C MET A 73 -5.91 -8.33 16.34
N GLY A 74 -5.58 -7.33 17.16
CA GLY A 74 -6.05 -5.96 16.92
C GLY A 74 -5.43 -5.32 15.68
N ALA A 75 -4.15 -5.59 15.39
CA ALA A 75 -3.52 -5.19 14.13
C ALA A 75 -4.16 -5.86 12.92
N GLY A 76 -4.57 -7.12 13.05
CA GLY A 76 -5.24 -7.84 11.99
C GLY A 76 -6.68 -7.38 11.75
N ILE A 77 -7.50 -7.23 12.80
CA ILE A 77 -8.94 -6.93 12.72
C ILE A 77 -9.22 -5.66 11.91
N PHE A 78 -8.31 -4.70 11.91
CA PHE A 78 -8.36 -3.52 11.05
C PHE A 78 -8.61 -3.90 9.57
N PHE A 79 -7.93 -4.92 9.05
CA PHE A 79 -8.09 -5.36 7.65
C PHE A 79 -9.43 -6.04 7.38
N LEU A 80 -10.06 -6.65 8.39
CA LEU A 80 -11.41 -7.19 8.23
C LEU A 80 -12.44 -6.06 8.07
N GLY A 81 -12.35 -5.02 8.90
CA GLY A 81 -13.18 -3.83 8.76
C GLY A 81 -12.97 -3.14 7.42
N TYR A 82 -11.71 -2.98 7.00
CA TYR A 82 -11.35 -2.42 5.71
C TYR A 82 -11.94 -3.23 4.55
N PHE A 83 -11.70 -4.55 4.52
CA PHE A 83 -12.15 -5.45 3.46
C PHE A 83 -13.68 -5.47 3.30
N LEU A 84 -14.42 -5.58 4.42
CA LEU A 84 -15.88 -5.66 4.40
C LEU A 84 -16.54 -4.36 3.88
N PHE A 85 -15.93 -3.21 4.16
CA PHE A 85 -16.52 -1.90 3.87
C PHE A 85 -15.89 -1.18 2.67
N GLU A 86 -14.83 -1.72 2.06
CA GLU A 86 -14.17 -1.11 0.90
C GLU A 86 -15.15 -0.94 -0.28
N VAL A 87 -15.85 -2.01 -0.66
CA VAL A 87 -16.81 -1.97 -1.78
C VAL A 87 -18.02 -1.06 -1.45
N PRO A 88 -18.73 -1.23 -0.32
CA PRO A 88 -19.80 -0.32 0.07
C PRO A 88 -19.38 1.16 0.10
N SER A 89 -18.19 1.45 0.66
CA SER A 89 -17.68 2.82 0.76
C SER A 89 -17.51 3.46 -0.61
N ASN A 90 -16.95 2.75 -1.60
CA ASN A 90 -16.76 3.30 -2.93
C ASN A 90 -18.09 3.50 -3.70
N VAL A 91 -19.08 2.63 -3.48
CA VAL A 91 -20.43 2.82 -4.04
C VAL A 91 -21.04 4.12 -3.52
N ILE A 92 -20.88 4.41 -2.22
CA ILE A 92 -21.39 5.65 -1.63
C ILE A 92 -20.57 6.86 -2.12
N LEU A 93 -19.25 6.73 -2.26
CA LEU A 93 -18.39 7.78 -2.83
C LEU A 93 -18.91 8.24 -4.20
N HIS A 94 -19.27 7.29 -5.07
CA HIS A 94 -19.80 7.58 -6.40
C HIS A 94 -21.14 8.34 -6.34
N ARG A 95 -21.99 8.08 -5.33
CA ARG A 95 -23.30 8.73 -5.18
C ARG A 95 -23.21 10.10 -4.51
N VAL A 96 -22.38 10.24 -3.48
CA VAL A 96 -22.30 11.43 -2.62
C VAL A 96 -21.29 12.46 -3.16
N GLY A 97 -20.35 12.02 -3.98
CA GLY A 97 -19.26 12.83 -4.51
C GLY A 97 -17.95 12.63 -3.75
N ALA A 98 -16.85 12.58 -4.50
CA ALA A 98 -15.52 12.28 -3.96
C ALA A 98 -15.07 13.28 -2.89
N ARG A 99 -15.34 14.58 -3.05
CA ARG A 99 -14.91 15.61 -2.11
C ARG A 99 -15.48 15.36 -0.72
N LYS A 100 -16.81 15.20 -0.63
CA LYS A 100 -17.50 15.04 0.65
C LYS A 100 -17.17 13.70 1.30
N TRP A 101 -17.10 12.64 0.50
CA TRP A 101 -16.87 11.30 1.03
C TRP A 101 -15.42 11.08 1.50
N LEU A 102 -14.43 11.53 0.72
CA LEU A 102 -13.02 11.45 1.12
C LEU A 102 -12.74 12.30 2.37
N ALA A 103 -13.34 13.49 2.48
CA ALA A 103 -13.27 14.28 3.71
C ALA A 103 -13.88 13.53 4.90
N ARG A 104 -15.08 12.97 4.74
CA ARG A 104 -15.75 12.18 5.79
C ARG A 104 -14.86 11.04 6.26
N ILE A 105 -14.28 10.28 5.33
CA ILE A 105 -13.35 9.19 5.65
C ILE A 105 -12.21 9.72 6.53
N MET A 106 -11.46 10.73 6.08
CA MET A 106 -10.32 11.25 6.84
C MET A 106 -10.72 11.83 8.20
N LEU A 107 -11.83 12.56 8.28
CA LEU A 107 -12.30 13.13 9.55
C LEU A 107 -12.72 12.05 10.55
N THR A 108 -13.52 11.07 10.09
CA THR A 108 -13.99 9.98 10.96
C THR A 108 -12.85 9.08 11.39
N TRP A 109 -11.92 8.75 10.49
CA TRP A 109 -10.72 8.00 10.87
C TRP A 109 -9.88 8.80 11.87
N ALA A 110 -9.59 10.08 11.64
CA ALA A 110 -8.75 10.87 12.55
C ALA A 110 -9.32 10.92 13.98
N VAL A 111 -10.64 11.07 14.11
CA VAL A 111 -11.32 11.03 15.41
C VAL A 111 -11.18 9.65 16.09
N ILE A 112 -11.35 8.57 15.33
CA ILE A 112 -11.17 7.20 15.86
C ILE A 112 -9.72 6.96 16.27
N SER A 113 -8.75 7.41 15.46
CA SER A 113 -7.31 7.32 15.73
C SER A 113 -6.95 8.05 17.03
N ALA A 114 -7.40 9.30 17.19
CA ALA A 114 -7.22 10.05 18.43
C ALA A 114 -7.86 9.38 19.66
N SER A 115 -8.97 8.66 19.47
CA SER A 115 -9.70 7.98 20.55
C SER A 115 -8.93 6.78 21.14
N PHE A 116 -7.84 6.32 20.52
CA PHE A 116 -6.98 5.27 21.09
C PHE A 116 -6.37 5.65 22.44
N VAL A 117 -6.27 6.94 22.75
CA VAL A 117 -5.87 7.46 24.07
C VAL A 117 -6.69 6.87 25.23
N PHE A 118 -7.95 6.51 24.96
CA PHE A 118 -8.90 6.00 25.95
C PHE A 118 -8.88 4.47 26.09
N VAL A 119 -8.07 3.76 25.30
CA VAL A 119 -7.99 2.29 25.35
C VAL A 119 -7.42 1.83 26.68
N LYS A 120 -8.15 0.93 27.33
CA LYS A 120 -7.75 0.27 28.59
C LYS A 120 -7.90 -1.25 28.56
N THR A 121 -8.69 -1.79 27.62
CA THR A 121 -9.02 -3.21 27.55
C THR A 121 -8.82 -3.76 26.14
N PRO A 122 -8.56 -5.09 25.97
CA PRO A 122 -8.43 -5.71 24.66
C PRO A 122 -9.67 -5.50 23.78
N ALA A 123 -10.86 -5.57 24.36
CA ALA A 123 -12.12 -5.37 23.64
C ALA A 123 -12.23 -3.95 23.07
N ALA A 124 -11.87 -2.91 23.85
CA ALA A 124 -11.84 -1.53 23.36
C ALA A 124 -10.79 -1.35 22.24
N PHE A 125 -9.63 -1.98 22.38
CA PHE A 125 -8.59 -1.98 21.34
C PHE A 125 -9.10 -2.61 20.03
N TYR A 126 -9.74 -3.79 20.11
CA TYR A 126 -10.31 -4.46 18.94
C TYR A 126 -11.43 -3.66 18.28
N ALA A 127 -12.34 -3.09 19.09
CA ALA A 127 -13.44 -2.29 18.59
C ALA A 127 -12.93 -1.05 17.83
N LEU A 128 -12.01 -0.28 18.42
CA LEU A 128 -11.44 0.89 17.75
C LEU A 128 -10.63 0.50 16.51
N ARG A 129 -9.89 -0.61 16.53
CA ARG A 129 -9.17 -1.11 15.35
C ARG A 129 -10.09 -1.51 14.22
N PHE A 130 -11.19 -2.20 14.54
CA PHE A 130 -12.21 -2.54 13.56
C PHE A 130 -12.85 -1.29 12.97
N LEU A 131 -13.31 -0.37 13.83
CA LEU A 131 -13.92 0.89 13.41
C LEU A 131 -12.98 1.76 12.58
N LEU A 132 -11.68 1.77 12.93
CA LEU A 132 -10.67 2.46 12.14
C LEU A 132 -10.57 1.85 10.74
N GLY A 133 -10.58 0.52 10.63
CA GLY A 133 -10.65 -0.19 9.35
C GLY A 133 -11.90 0.17 8.54
N VAL A 134 -13.06 0.22 9.19
CA VAL A 134 -14.33 0.65 8.56
C VAL A 134 -14.28 2.10 8.10
N ALA A 135 -13.69 2.99 8.89
CA ALA A 135 -13.60 4.41 8.57
C ALA A 135 -12.64 4.68 7.41
N GLU A 136 -11.47 4.04 7.41
CA GLU A 136 -10.46 4.15 6.34
C GLU A 136 -10.86 3.46 5.04
N ALA A 137 -11.83 2.52 5.12
CA ALA A 137 -12.29 1.75 3.98
C ALA A 137 -12.70 2.65 2.82
N GLY A 138 -12.09 2.41 1.65
CA GLY A 138 -12.41 3.15 0.44
C GLY A 138 -11.67 4.48 0.27
N PHE A 139 -10.75 4.88 1.17
CA PHE A 139 -9.91 6.06 0.93
C PHE A 139 -9.05 5.89 -0.33
N ALA A 140 -8.15 4.89 -0.34
CA ALA A 140 -7.23 4.70 -1.46
C ALA A 140 -7.98 4.37 -2.78
N PRO A 141 -8.93 3.41 -2.82
CA PRO A 141 -9.72 3.17 -4.03
C PRO A 141 -10.59 4.36 -4.42
N GLY A 142 -11.06 5.15 -3.46
CA GLY A 142 -11.82 6.36 -3.69
C GLY A 142 -10.99 7.46 -4.35
N VAL A 143 -9.71 7.59 -3.98
CA VAL A 143 -8.76 8.46 -4.67
C VAL A 143 -8.46 7.94 -6.07
N ILE A 144 -8.30 6.63 -6.25
CA ILE A 144 -8.11 6.03 -7.58
C ILE A 144 -9.32 6.34 -8.49
N LEU A 145 -10.54 6.14 -7.99
CA LEU A 145 -11.78 6.50 -8.67
C LEU A 145 -11.84 8.00 -8.97
N TYR A 146 -11.53 8.85 -7.99
CA TYR A 146 -11.48 10.29 -8.18
C TYR A 146 -10.52 10.69 -9.31
N LEU A 147 -9.32 10.10 -9.38
CA LEU A 147 -8.37 10.37 -10.45
C LEU A 147 -8.89 9.96 -11.84
N THR A 148 -9.82 9.01 -11.94
CA THR A 148 -10.47 8.68 -13.23
C THR A 148 -11.31 9.84 -13.78
N TYR A 149 -11.81 10.72 -12.90
CA TYR A 149 -12.59 11.89 -13.31
C TYR A 149 -11.72 13.00 -13.92
N TRP A 150 -10.40 12.96 -13.70
CA TRP A 150 -9.46 14.01 -14.11
C TRP A 150 -8.44 13.55 -15.14
N PHE A 151 -8.13 12.25 -15.18
CA PHE A 151 -7.06 11.69 -16.02
C PHE A 151 -7.57 10.54 -16.90
N PRO A 152 -7.30 10.58 -18.23
CA PRO A 152 -7.48 9.42 -19.10
C PRO A 152 -6.47 8.33 -18.75
N ALA A 153 -6.75 7.08 -19.13
CA ALA A 153 -5.97 5.90 -18.78
C ALA A 153 -4.47 6.05 -19.10
N THR A 154 -4.13 6.66 -20.24
CA THR A 154 -2.74 6.90 -20.69
C THR A 154 -1.91 7.75 -19.73
N ARG A 155 -2.54 8.69 -19.02
CA ARG A 155 -1.88 9.59 -18.05
C ARG A 155 -2.10 9.16 -16.59
N ARG A 156 -3.14 8.34 -16.33
CA ARG A 156 -3.53 7.90 -15.00
C ARG A 156 -2.47 7.05 -14.31
N ALA A 157 -1.76 6.20 -15.05
CA ALA A 157 -0.68 5.38 -14.49
C ALA A 157 0.40 6.23 -13.79
N LYS A 158 0.84 7.32 -14.41
CA LYS A 158 1.84 8.23 -13.82
C LYS A 158 1.30 8.91 -12.55
N ALA A 159 0.06 9.38 -12.58
CA ALA A 159 -0.60 9.98 -11.42
C ALA A 159 -0.69 9.00 -10.23
N LEU A 160 -1.06 7.74 -10.51
CA LEU A 160 -1.13 6.69 -9.50
C LEU A 160 0.25 6.34 -8.93
N SER A 161 1.27 6.21 -9.77
CA SER A 161 2.64 5.96 -9.30
C SER A 161 3.12 7.05 -8.34
N LEU A 162 2.84 8.33 -8.66
CA LEU A 162 3.18 9.44 -7.78
C LEU A 162 2.40 9.40 -6.46
N PHE A 163 1.11 9.08 -6.51
CA PHE A 163 0.27 8.91 -5.31
C PHE A 163 0.80 7.80 -4.39
N PHE A 164 1.16 6.64 -4.94
CA PHE A 164 1.64 5.49 -4.16
C PHE A 164 3.06 5.67 -3.57
N MET A 165 3.83 6.68 -4.01
CA MET A 165 5.09 7.04 -3.35
C MET A 165 4.91 7.46 -1.89
N ALA A 166 3.67 7.79 -1.46
CA ALA A 166 3.38 8.06 -0.06
C ALA A 166 3.69 6.87 0.87
N ILE A 167 3.58 5.62 0.40
CA ILE A 167 3.81 4.42 1.22
C ILE A 167 5.26 4.36 1.74
N PRO A 168 6.29 4.35 0.87
CA PRO A 168 7.67 4.33 1.34
C PRO A 168 8.05 5.61 2.08
N LEU A 169 7.50 6.77 1.69
CA LEU A 169 7.69 8.02 2.43
C LEU A 169 7.14 7.94 3.87
N ALA A 170 5.98 7.31 4.08
CA ALA A 170 5.43 7.09 5.41
C ALA A 170 6.35 6.21 6.26
N GLY A 171 7.00 5.21 5.67
CA GLY A 171 7.99 4.38 6.38
C GLY A 171 9.22 5.18 6.83
N ILE A 172 9.74 6.05 5.95
CA ILE A 172 10.93 6.88 6.25
C ILE A 172 10.62 7.95 7.29
N LEU A 173 9.49 8.64 7.14
CA LEU A 173 9.14 9.78 7.99
C LEU A 173 8.45 9.33 9.28
N GLY A 174 7.60 8.32 9.20
CA GLY A 174 6.81 7.81 10.31
C GLY A 174 7.67 7.22 11.40
N GLY A 175 8.69 6.43 11.07
CA GLY A 175 9.55 5.83 12.08
C GLY A 175 10.20 6.84 13.04
N PRO A 176 11.02 7.78 12.54
CA PRO A 176 11.64 8.82 13.35
C PRO A 176 10.61 9.71 14.05
N LEU A 177 9.51 10.08 13.37
CA LEU A 177 8.46 10.90 13.97
C LEU A 177 7.78 10.19 15.15
N SER A 178 7.36 8.94 14.96
CA SER A 178 6.73 8.13 15.99
C SER A 178 7.68 7.90 17.17
N GLY A 179 8.94 7.58 16.89
CA GLY A 179 9.98 7.42 17.91
C GLY A 179 10.23 8.70 18.71
N TRP A 180 10.30 9.85 18.04
CA TRP A 180 10.50 11.16 18.67
C TRP A 180 9.31 11.56 19.55
N ILE A 181 8.07 11.36 19.09
CA ILE A 181 6.86 11.60 19.88
C ILE A 181 6.87 10.75 21.15
N MET A 182 7.11 9.44 20.98
CA MET A 182 7.10 8.48 22.08
C MET A 182 8.24 8.69 23.09
N HIS A 183 9.37 9.25 22.66
CA HIS A 183 10.49 9.61 23.54
C HIS A 183 10.21 10.93 24.26
N SER A 184 9.93 12.00 23.51
CA SER A 184 9.90 13.38 24.02
C SER A 184 8.67 13.69 24.85
N LEU A 185 7.54 13.02 24.58
CA LEU A 185 6.28 13.25 25.29
C LEU A 185 5.93 12.12 26.27
N GLN A 186 6.88 11.22 26.55
CA GLN A 186 6.70 10.21 27.57
C GLN A 186 6.47 10.85 28.94
N GLY A 187 5.31 10.63 29.55
CA GLY A 187 4.96 11.17 30.86
C GLY A 187 4.45 12.62 30.82
N ALA A 188 4.47 13.29 29.67
CA ALA A 188 3.91 14.62 29.51
C ALA A 188 2.39 14.60 29.80
N MET A 189 1.93 15.51 30.65
CA MET A 189 0.55 15.55 31.17
C MET A 189 0.08 14.22 31.81
N ASN A 190 0.98 13.47 32.45
CA ASN A 190 0.70 12.15 33.02
C ASN A 190 0.17 11.12 32.01
N MET A 191 0.54 11.27 30.73
CA MET A 191 0.15 10.37 29.65
C MET A 191 1.37 9.61 29.11
N ALA A 192 1.17 8.34 28.77
CA ALA A 192 2.19 7.54 28.10
C ALA A 192 2.45 8.06 26.67
N GLY A 193 3.67 7.92 26.17
CA GLY A 193 4.10 8.41 24.86
C GLY A 193 3.32 7.78 23.70
N TRP A 194 2.90 6.51 23.81
CA TRP A 194 2.04 5.87 22.81
C TRP A 194 0.66 6.53 22.68
N LYS A 195 0.15 7.18 23.74
CA LYS A 195 -1.10 7.95 23.66
C LYS A 195 -0.91 9.24 22.89
N TRP A 196 0.21 9.91 23.13
CA TRP A 196 0.63 11.09 22.38
C TRP A 196 0.85 10.79 20.91
N LEU A 197 1.39 9.61 20.59
CA LEU A 197 1.55 9.13 19.23
C LEU A 197 0.22 9.15 18.47
N PHE A 198 -0.80 8.46 18.99
CA PHE A 198 -2.13 8.41 18.36
C PHE A 198 -2.78 9.80 18.25
N LEU A 199 -2.63 10.66 19.27
CA LEU A 199 -3.20 12.00 19.24
C LEU A 199 -2.53 12.89 18.18
N LEU A 200 -1.20 12.95 18.17
CA LEU A 200 -0.46 13.87 17.32
C LEU A 200 -0.43 13.44 15.85
N GLU A 201 -0.41 12.15 15.56
CA GLU A 201 -0.46 11.67 14.18
C GLU A 201 -1.86 11.78 13.57
N ALA A 202 -2.92 11.71 14.39
CA ALA A 202 -4.28 11.96 13.94
C ALA A 202 -4.53 13.43 13.54
N LEU A 203 -3.80 14.39 14.11
CA LEU A 203 -4.00 15.83 13.86
C LEU A 203 -3.77 16.22 12.39
N PRO A 204 -2.64 15.87 11.74
CA PRO A 204 -2.44 16.10 10.31
C PRO A 204 -3.58 15.52 9.46
N SER A 205 -4.05 14.32 9.77
CA SER A 205 -5.13 13.65 9.05
C SER A 205 -6.47 14.39 9.23
N LEU A 206 -6.75 14.91 10.43
CA LEU A 206 -7.91 15.76 10.70
C LEU A 206 -7.85 17.05 9.88
N VAL A 207 -6.70 17.76 9.90
CA VAL A 207 -6.49 19.00 9.15
C VAL A 207 -6.63 18.76 7.65
N LEU A 208 -6.03 17.69 7.12
CA LEU A 208 -6.14 17.32 5.71
C LEU A 208 -7.59 16.95 5.33
N GLY A 209 -8.32 16.27 6.22
CA GLY A 209 -9.74 15.95 6.04
C GLY A 209 -10.61 17.21 5.92
N VAL A 210 -10.37 18.23 6.75
CA VAL A 210 -11.00 19.55 6.61
C VAL A 210 -10.55 20.22 5.31
N ALA A 211 -9.25 20.19 4.99
CA ALA A 211 -8.71 20.80 3.79
C ALA A 211 -9.30 20.22 2.50
N ILE A 212 -9.62 18.92 2.45
CA ILE A 212 -10.31 18.29 1.31
C ILE A 212 -11.61 19.04 0.99
N LEU A 213 -12.38 19.42 2.02
CA LEU A 213 -13.66 20.11 1.84
C LEU A 213 -13.50 21.48 1.20
N PHE A 214 -12.31 22.07 1.15
CA PHE A 214 -12.08 23.37 0.52
C PHE A 214 -11.21 23.27 -0.74
N TYR A 215 -10.33 22.26 -0.82
CA TYR A 215 -9.31 22.14 -1.84
C TYR A 215 -9.73 21.28 -3.04
N LEU A 216 -10.50 20.21 -2.81
CA LEU A 216 -10.97 19.30 -3.87
C LEU A 216 -12.30 19.75 -4.47
N ASP A 217 -12.47 19.49 -5.78
CA ASP A 217 -13.71 19.69 -6.52
C ASP A 217 -14.24 18.32 -6.97
N ASP A 218 -15.54 18.07 -6.99
CA ASP A 218 -16.07 16.73 -7.31
C ASP A 218 -15.78 16.26 -8.74
N GLY A 219 -15.38 17.16 -9.65
CA GLY A 219 -15.02 16.83 -11.02
C GLY A 219 -14.76 18.08 -11.88
N ILE A 220 -14.40 17.84 -13.14
CA ILE A 220 -13.94 18.87 -14.09
C ILE A 220 -14.94 20.03 -14.22
N ALA A 221 -16.25 19.74 -14.34
CA ALA A 221 -17.28 20.76 -14.53
C ALA A 221 -17.36 21.77 -13.38
N LYS A 222 -17.20 21.30 -12.14
CA LYS A 222 -17.27 22.12 -10.92
C LYS A 222 -15.94 22.81 -10.56
N ALA A 223 -14.86 22.52 -11.30
CA ALA A 223 -13.54 23.04 -11.03
C ALA A 223 -13.48 24.57 -11.23
N LYS A 224 -13.25 25.32 -10.15
CA LYS A 224 -13.22 26.81 -10.22
C LYS A 224 -11.87 27.38 -10.70
N TRP A 225 -10.82 26.57 -10.68
CA TRP A 225 -9.44 26.96 -10.98
C TRP A 225 -8.99 26.62 -12.42
N LEU A 226 -9.90 26.04 -13.21
CA LEU A 226 -9.69 25.71 -14.62
C LEU A 226 -10.46 26.70 -15.51
N THR A 227 -9.86 27.08 -16.64
CA THR A 227 -10.54 27.84 -17.68
C THR A 227 -11.54 26.94 -18.44
N GLU A 228 -12.49 27.54 -19.13
CA GLU A 228 -13.50 26.76 -19.87
C GLU A 228 -12.89 25.93 -21.00
N SER A 229 -11.82 26.42 -21.63
CA SER A 229 -11.03 25.69 -22.63
C SER A 229 -10.30 24.48 -22.03
N GLU A 230 -9.72 24.63 -20.83
CA GLU A 230 -9.08 23.52 -20.10
C GLU A 230 -10.12 22.46 -19.69
N LYS A 231 -11.28 22.88 -19.19
CA LYS A 231 -12.38 21.97 -18.81
C LYS A 231 -12.88 21.17 -20.00
N SER A 232 -13.14 21.84 -21.12
CA SER A 232 -13.64 21.20 -22.34
C SER A 232 -12.67 20.14 -22.86
N LEU A 233 -11.37 20.45 -22.84
CA LEU A 233 -10.32 19.50 -23.21
C LEU A 233 -10.30 18.26 -22.30
N LEU A 234 -10.28 18.47 -20.98
CA LEU A 234 -10.24 17.36 -20.02
C LEU A 234 -11.49 16.49 -20.10
N ALA A 235 -12.67 17.11 -20.18
CA ALA A 235 -13.94 16.41 -20.28
C ALA A 235 -13.99 15.54 -21.55
N ARG A 236 -13.55 16.10 -22.69
CA ARG A 236 -13.43 15.36 -23.95
C ARG A 236 -12.54 14.14 -23.81
N ASN A 237 -11.31 14.30 -23.32
CA ASN A 237 -10.33 13.22 -23.24
C ASN A 237 -10.75 12.11 -22.24
N VAL A 238 -11.41 12.46 -21.13
CA VAL A 238 -11.94 11.48 -20.16
C VAL A 238 -13.16 10.76 -20.74
N SER A 239 -14.07 11.48 -21.43
CA SER A 239 -15.26 10.88 -22.04
C SER A 239 -14.93 9.90 -23.17
N SER A 240 -13.94 10.22 -24.01
CA SER A 240 -13.47 9.32 -25.07
C SER A 240 -12.88 8.03 -24.52
N ASP A 241 -12.20 8.09 -23.38
CA ASP A 241 -11.59 6.93 -22.72
C ASP A 241 -12.65 6.00 -22.07
N ASN A 242 -13.69 6.60 -21.46
CA ASN A 242 -14.79 5.84 -20.85
C ASN A 242 -15.65 5.08 -21.88
N ALA A 243 -15.79 5.60 -23.10
CA ALA A 243 -16.56 4.94 -24.17
C ALA A 243 -15.99 3.57 -24.57
N HIS A 244 -14.70 3.32 -24.33
CA HIS A 244 -14.03 2.06 -24.64
C HIS A 244 -14.03 1.04 -23.48
N THR A 245 -14.61 1.37 -22.31
CA THR A 245 -14.48 0.55 -21.07
C THR A 245 -15.76 -0.23 -20.73
N THR A 246 -16.51 -0.72 -21.72
CA THR A 246 -17.72 -1.53 -21.50
C THR A 246 -17.44 -3.03 -21.57
N ALA A 247 -17.09 -3.65 -20.43
CA ALA A 247 -17.24 -5.09 -20.28
C ALA A 247 -17.59 -5.48 -18.85
N HIS A 248 -18.84 -5.92 -18.66
CA HIS A 248 -19.25 -6.70 -17.50
C HIS A 248 -18.69 -8.12 -17.63
N VAL A 249 -17.57 -8.41 -16.99
CA VAL A 249 -17.10 -9.79 -16.84
C VAL A 249 -17.99 -10.49 -15.81
N SER A 250 -18.52 -11.65 -16.17
CA SER A 250 -19.33 -12.46 -15.24
C SER A 250 -18.47 -12.86 -14.02
N ILE A 251 -18.90 -12.41 -12.84
CA ILE A 251 -18.23 -12.66 -11.56
C ILE A 251 -18.04 -14.17 -11.33
N ARG A 252 -19.00 -14.99 -11.77
CA ARG A 252 -18.99 -16.44 -11.57
C ARG A 252 -17.92 -17.16 -12.41
N SER A 253 -17.77 -16.78 -13.69
CA SER A 253 -16.70 -17.35 -14.53
C SER A 253 -15.32 -16.90 -14.07
N PHE A 254 -15.25 -15.71 -13.48
CA PHE A 254 -14.03 -15.10 -12.98
C PHE A 254 -13.52 -15.74 -11.67
N ILE A 255 -14.42 -15.99 -10.69
CA ILE A 255 -14.07 -16.71 -9.45
C ILE A 255 -13.67 -18.18 -9.73
N GLY A 256 -14.16 -18.77 -10.82
CA GLY A 256 -13.79 -20.13 -11.24
C GLY A 256 -12.40 -20.26 -11.86
N ASP A 257 -11.71 -19.16 -12.16
CA ASP A 257 -10.39 -19.22 -12.81
C ASP A 257 -9.29 -19.63 -11.82
N ARG A 258 -8.69 -20.80 -12.03
CA ARG A 258 -7.57 -21.30 -11.22
C ARG A 258 -6.36 -20.35 -11.23
N ARG A 259 -6.16 -19.59 -12.31
CA ARG A 259 -5.07 -18.61 -12.43
C ARG A 259 -5.26 -17.47 -11.43
N LEU A 260 -6.50 -17.03 -11.21
CA LEU A 260 -6.83 -16.00 -10.24
C LEU A 260 -6.38 -16.42 -8.83
N TRP A 261 -6.73 -17.64 -8.42
CA TRP A 261 -6.37 -18.17 -7.10
C TRP A 261 -4.88 -18.40 -6.92
N LEU A 262 -4.17 -18.84 -7.97
CA LEU A 262 -2.71 -18.93 -7.93
C LEU A 262 -2.07 -17.54 -7.74
N MET A 263 -2.55 -16.53 -8.46
CA MET A 263 -2.08 -15.15 -8.32
C MET A 263 -2.40 -14.57 -6.93
N ALA A 264 -3.63 -14.81 -6.44
CA ALA A 264 -4.04 -14.42 -5.10
C ALA A 264 -3.18 -15.09 -4.02
N ALA A 265 -2.87 -16.37 -4.14
CA ALA A 265 -2.03 -17.09 -3.18
C ALA A 265 -0.58 -16.57 -3.16
N ILE A 266 0.03 -16.34 -4.34
CA ILE A 266 1.37 -15.75 -4.43
C ILE A 266 1.39 -14.37 -3.78
N TYR A 267 0.43 -13.50 -4.15
CA TYR A 267 0.41 -12.14 -3.61
C TYR A 267 0.07 -12.11 -2.12
N PHE A 268 -0.80 -13.00 -1.65
CA PHE A 268 -1.08 -13.19 -0.23
C PHE A 268 0.21 -13.47 0.55
N CYS A 269 1.08 -14.37 0.06
CA CYS A 269 2.38 -14.62 0.70
C CYS A 269 3.29 -13.39 0.73
N VAL A 270 3.33 -12.61 -0.35
CA VAL A 270 4.11 -11.36 -0.42
C VAL A 270 3.57 -10.32 0.58
N VAL A 271 2.26 -10.09 0.58
CA VAL A 271 1.59 -9.14 1.46
C VAL A 271 1.68 -9.58 2.93
N LEU A 272 1.64 -10.88 3.20
CA LEU A 272 1.85 -11.46 4.53
C LEU A 272 3.24 -11.10 5.06
N GLY A 273 4.29 -11.28 4.25
CA GLY A 273 5.64 -10.89 4.61
C GLY A 273 5.82 -9.38 4.74
N GLN A 274 5.17 -8.59 3.88
CA GLN A 274 5.21 -7.14 3.92
C GLN A 274 4.61 -6.60 5.23
N TYR A 275 3.40 -7.03 5.61
CA TYR A 275 2.79 -6.62 6.87
C TYR A 275 3.52 -7.22 8.07
N GLY A 276 4.03 -8.45 7.98
CA GLY A 276 4.84 -9.05 9.04
C GLY A 276 6.06 -8.19 9.36
N LEU A 277 6.76 -7.72 8.33
CA LEU A 277 7.84 -6.74 8.47
C LEU A 277 7.33 -5.43 9.06
N THR A 278 6.43 -4.72 8.39
CA THR A 278 6.03 -3.34 8.72
C THR A 278 5.65 -3.15 10.19
N PHE A 279 5.05 -4.16 10.77
CA PHE A 279 4.17 -4.06 11.91
C PHE A 279 4.90 -4.63 13.15
N TRP A 280 5.96 -5.43 12.93
CA TRP A 280 6.84 -6.00 13.95
C TRP A 280 8.25 -5.41 13.88
N LEU A 281 8.60 -4.69 12.80
CA LEU A 281 9.92 -4.08 12.59
C LEU A 281 10.41 -3.25 13.80
N PRO A 282 9.62 -2.34 14.41
CA PRO A 282 10.08 -1.59 15.58
C PRO A 282 10.39 -2.51 16.77
N THR A 283 9.59 -3.57 16.96
CA THR A 283 9.81 -4.54 18.04
C THR A 283 11.07 -5.36 17.82
N ILE A 284 11.33 -5.76 16.58
CA ILE A 284 12.53 -6.52 16.21
C ILE A 284 13.77 -5.67 16.49
N ILE A 285 13.77 -4.40 16.08
CA ILE A 285 14.88 -3.48 16.34
C ILE A 285 15.06 -3.28 17.84
N ARG A 286 13.99 -3.08 18.61
CA ARG A 286 14.09 -3.00 20.08
C ARG A 286 14.71 -4.26 20.69
N LYS A 287 14.27 -5.44 20.26
CA LYS A 287 14.78 -6.73 20.76
C LYS A 287 16.25 -6.98 20.38
N SER A 288 16.75 -6.34 19.33
CA SER A 288 18.18 -6.41 18.97
C SER A 288 19.11 -5.66 19.94
N GLY A 289 18.56 -4.84 20.85
CA GLY A 289 19.31 -4.13 21.90
C GLY A 289 19.10 -2.62 21.96
N VAL A 290 18.21 -2.07 21.14
CA VAL A 290 17.95 -0.62 21.08
C VAL A 290 16.83 -0.25 22.05
N ALA A 291 17.18 0.32 23.21
CA ALA A 291 16.22 0.62 24.27
C ALA A 291 15.34 1.85 23.98
N ASP A 292 15.93 2.91 23.42
CA ASP A 292 15.26 4.19 23.22
C ASP A 292 14.30 4.16 22.01
N PRO A 293 13.00 4.47 22.19
CA PRO A 293 12.03 4.58 21.10
C PRO A 293 12.46 5.52 19.96
N LEU A 294 13.20 6.59 20.25
CA LEU A 294 13.71 7.51 19.23
C LEU A 294 14.65 6.77 18.26
N TRP A 295 15.63 6.04 18.80
CA TRP A 295 16.59 5.29 17.99
C TRP A 295 15.96 4.09 17.30
N VAL A 296 14.97 3.43 17.92
CA VAL A 296 14.14 2.43 17.23
C VAL A 296 13.48 3.06 16.01
N GLY A 297 12.86 4.23 16.18
CA GLY A 297 12.27 5.02 15.09
C GLY A 297 13.24 5.31 13.96
N VAL A 298 14.41 5.89 14.29
CA VAL A 298 15.45 6.23 13.31
C VAL A 298 15.93 4.99 12.56
N PHE A 299 16.20 3.88 13.24
CA PHE A 299 16.68 2.67 12.59
C PHE A 299 15.63 1.97 11.73
N THR A 300 14.33 2.11 12.02
CA THR A 300 13.27 1.57 11.16
C THR A 300 13.24 2.24 9.77
N ALA A 301 13.74 3.48 9.64
CA ALA A 301 13.81 4.16 8.35
C ALA A 301 14.85 3.53 7.40
N ILE A 302 15.92 2.93 7.94
CA ILE A 302 17.03 2.39 7.15
C ILE A 302 16.56 1.27 6.19
N PRO A 303 15.83 0.23 6.65
CA PRO A 303 15.30 -0.79 5.73
C PRO A 303 14.42 -0.24 4.61
N TYR A 304 13.59 0.77 4.89
CA TYR A 304 12.74 1.39 3.87
C TYR A 304 13.54 2.22 2.87
N LEU A 305 14.60 2.91 3.30
CA LEU A 305 15.54 3.61 2.41
C LEU A 305 16.25 2.63 1.46
N CYS A 306 16.73 1.49 2.00
CA CYS A 306 17.32 0.43 1.17
C CYS A 306 16.31 -0.12 0.15
N ALA A 307 15.06 -0.32 0.56
CA ALA A 307 14.01 -0.78 -0.34
C ALA A 307 13.73 0.22 -1.48
N ILE A 308 13.67 1.52 -1.20
CA ILE A 308 13.46 2.56 -2.23
C ILE A 308 14.51 2.50 -3.34
N VAL A 309 15.75 2.13 -3.02
CA VAL A 309 16.81 1.96 -4.00
C VAL A 309 16.70 0.60 -4.71
N ALA A 310 16.38 -0.46 -3.97
CA ALA A 310 16.28 -1.82 -4.52
C ALA A 310 15.11 -1.99 -5.51
N LEU A 311 13.95 -1.37 -5.23
CA LEU A 311 12.76 -1.44 -6.07
C LEU A 311 13.03 -1.09 -7.55
N PRO A 312 13.54 0.12 -7.88
CA PRO A 312 13.82 0.49 -9.26
C PRO A 312 14.96 -0.33 -9.86
N LEU A 313 15.99 -0.71 -9.09
CA LEU A 313 17.09 -1.54 -9.59
C LEU A 313 16.60 -2.93 -10.03
N ILE A 314 15.78 -3.57 -9.20
CA ILE A 314 15.19 -4.88 -9.50
C ILE A 314 14.20 -4.76 -10.67
N GLY A 315 13.38 -3.69 -10.71
CA GLY A 315 12.48 -3.42 -11.83
C GLY A 315 13.20 -3.22 -13.15
N MET A 316 14.25 -2.39 -13.17
CA MET A 316 15.09 -2.19 -14.37
C MET A 316 15.76 -3.49 -14.83
N SER A 317 16.22 -4.32 -13.89
CA SER A 317 16.78 -5.64 -14.22
C SER A 317 15.71 -6.57 -14.81
N ALA A 318 14.52 -6.58 -14.23
CA ALA A 318 13.39 -7.39 -14.69
C ALA A 318 12.97 -7.02 -16.12
N ASP A 319 12.92 -5.71 -16.42
CA ASP A 319 12.59 -5.20 -17.74
C ASP A 319 13.68 -5.52 -18.78
N ARG A 320 14.97 -5.39 -18.39
CA ARG A 320 16.11 -5.70 -19.28
C ARG A 320 16.19 -7.18 -19.63
N ARG A 321 16.01 -8.07 -18.63
CA ARG A 321 16.12 -9.52 -18.83
C ARG A 321 14.81 -10.18 -19.27
N ARG A 322 13.67 -9.50 -19.08
CA ARG A 322 12.31 -10.03 -19.32
C ARG A 322 12.02 -11.33 -18.56
N GLU A 323 12.71 -11.55 -17.43
CA GLU A 323 12.63 -12.75 -16.59
C GLU A 323 11.74 -12.51 -15.36
N ARG A 324 10.44 -12.24 -15.59
CA ARG A 324 9.52 -11.79 -14.54
C ARG A 324 9.39 -12.76 -13.37
N ARG A 325 9.41 -14.08 -13.65
CA ARG A 325 9.33 -15.13 -12.61
C ARG A 325 10.53 -15.08 -11.64
N PHE A 326 11.75 -14.95 -12.16
CA PHE A 326 12.96 -14.92 -11.34
C PHE A 326 13.07 -13.61 -10.55
N HIS A 327 12.72 -12.48 -11.17
CA HIS A 327 12.73 -11.18 -10.51
C HIS A 327 11.62 -11.01 -9.45
N LEU A 328 10.65 -11.94 -9.40
CA LEU A 328 9.73 -12.08 -8.27
C LEU A 328 10.24 -13.08 -7.23
N ALA A 329 10.55 -14.31 -7.65
CA ALA A 329 10.88 -15.41 -6.73
C ALA A 329 12.21 -15.20 -5.99
N ILE A 330 13.25 -14.68 -6.65
CA ILE A 330 14.57 -14.48 -6.01
C ILE A 330 14.47 -13.45 -4.88
N PRO A 331 13.89 -12.24 -5.08
CA PRO A 331 13.71 -11.30 -3.97
C PRO A 331 12.83 -11.85 -2.84
N MET A 332 11.83 -12.69 -3.14
CA MET A 332 11.05 -13.39 -2.10
C MET A 332 11.94 -14.33 -1.28
N LEU A 333 12.78 -15.14 -1.92
CA LEU A 333 13.70 -16.05 -1.23
C LEU A 333 14.76 -15.31 -0.42
N VAL A 334 15.28 -14.19 -0.94
CA VAL A 334 16.19 -13.30 -0.21
C VAL A 334 15.49 -12.73 1.05
N ALA A 335 14.23 -12.32 0.93
CA ALA A 335 13.46 -11.87 2.08
C ALA A 335 13.21 -12.98 3.09
N ALA A 336 12.84 -14.19 2.63
CA ALA A 336 12.64 -15.34 3.48
C ALA A 336 13.93 -15.74 4.23
N ALA A 337 15.07 -15.74 3.55
CA ALA A 337 16.37 -15.98 4.18
C ALA A 337 16.70 -14.92 5.24
N GLY A 338 16.44 -13.64 4.95
CA GLY A 338 16.57 -12.57 5.93
C GLY A 338 15.73 -12.81 7.19
N PHE A 339 14.44 -13.13 7.03
CA PHE A 339 13.57 -13.45 8.18
C PHE A 339 14.01 -14.70 8.95
N ALA A 340 14.57 -15.71 8.29
CA ALA A 340 15.03 -16.95 8.93
C ALA A 340 16.35 -16.77 9.70
N VAL A 341 17.26 -15.94 9.20
CA VAL A 341 18.58 -15.68 9.81
C VAL A 341 18.47 -14.67 10.95
N LEU A 342 17.56 -13.70 10.86
CA LEU A 342 17.42 -12.63 11.84
C LEU A 342 17.39 -13.07 13.32
N PRO A 343 16.68 -14.16 13.70
CA PRO A 343 16.70 -14.68 15.07
C PRO A 343 18.06 -15.12 15.62
N THR A 344 19.02 -15.47 14.75
CA THR A 344 20.34 -15.95 15.16
C THR A 344 21.36 -14.82 15.32
N LEU A 345 20.98 -13.60 14.94
CA LEU A 345 21.85 -12.42 15.01
C LEU A 345 21.75 -11.79 16.41
N GLY A 346 22.91 -11.61 17.06
CA GLY A 346 23.00 -10.98 18.38
C GLY A 346 23.39 -9.50 18.37
N SER A 347 23.69 -8.92 17.20
CA SER A 347 24.15 -7.53 17.09
C SER A 347 23.14 -6.63 16.38
N VAL A 348 22.99 -5.40 16.88
CA VAL A 348 22.12 -4.37 16.29
C VAL A 348 22.49 -4.10 14.83
N PRO A 349 23.77 -3.88 14.45
CA PRO A 349 24.11 -3.59 13.05
C PRO A 349 23.79 -4.76 12.12
N ALA A 350 24.07 -6.01 12.52
CA ALA A 350 23.75 -7.17 11.70
C ALA A 350 22.24 -7.34 11.52
N SER A 351 21.46 -7.08 12.57
CA SER A 351 19.99 -7.12 12.53
C SER A 351 19.44 -6.08 11.55
N ILE A 352 19.97 -4.85 11.57
CA ILE A 352 19.57 -3.78 10.64
C ILE A 352 19.92 -4.15 9.19
N ILE A 353 21.14 -4.65 8.94
CA ILE A 353 21.55 -5.10 7.59
C ILE A 353 20.62 -6.22 7.08
N CYS A 354 20.36 -7.21 7.93
CA CYS A 354 19.48 -8.33 7.60
C CYS A 354 18.04 -7.87 7.33
N LEU A 355 17.50 -6.96 8.15
CA LEU A 355 16.19 -6.35 7.96
C LEU A 355 16.13 -5.51 6.68
N SER A 356 17.19 -4.78 6.33
CA SER A 356 17.28 -4.02 5.09
C SER A 356 17.24 -4.91 3.86
N ILE A 357 17.97 -6.04 3.89
CA ILE A 357 17.92 -7.05 2.83
C ILE A 357 16.51 -7.66 2.73
N ALA A 358 15.89 -7.98 3.86
CA ALA A 358 14.53 -8.54 3.90
C ALA A 358 13.48 -7.55 3.36
N ALA A 359 13.57 -6.28 3.77
CA ALA A 359 12.70 -5.20 3.33
C ALA A 359 12.84 -4.94 1.82
N ALA A 360 14.08 -4.86 1.34
CA ALA A 360 14.36 -4.70 -0.09
C ALA A 360 13.77 -5.86 -0.90
N GLY A 361 13.96 -7.10 -0.45
CA GLY A 361 13.40 -8.28 -1.10
C GLY A 361 11.88 -8.26 -1.18
N ILE A 362 11.20 -8.12 -0.04
CA ILE A 362 9.74 -8.24 0.03
C ILE A 362 9.01 -7.09 -0.66
N LEU A 363 9.51 -5.86 -0.53
CA LEU A 363 8.90 -4.68 -1.17
C LEU A 363 9.16 -4.70 -2.68
N ALA A 364 10.34 -5.16 -3.13
CA ALA A 364 10.59 -5.35 -4.55
C ALA A 364 9.66 -6.43 -5.13
N SER A 365 9.49 -7.57 -4.46
CA SER A 365 8.54 -8.61 -4.85
C SER A 365 7.11 -8.08 -4.97
N SER A 366 6.67 -7.21 -4.06
CA SER A 366 5.34 -6.57 -4.10
C SER A 366 5.13 -5.76 -5.39
N SER A 367 6.17 -5.04 -5.85
CA SER A 367 6.10 -4.31 -7.13
C SER A 367 6.16 -5.24 -8.35
N GLN A 368 7.04 -6.23 -8.35
CA GLN A 368 7.25 -7.15 -9.48
C GLN A 368 6.08 -8.10 -9.70
N PHE A 369 5.32 -8.42 -8.64
CA PHE A 369 4.15 -9.28 -8.72
C PHE A 369 3.14 -8.81 -9.78
N TRP A 370 2.90 -7.51 -9.89
CA TRP A 370 1.88 -6.94 -10.79
C TRP A 370 2.21 -7.11 -12.28
N SER A 371 3.42 -7.54 -12.61
CA SER A 371 3.81 -7.93 -13.97
C SER A 371 3.27 -9.30 -14.41
N LEU A 372 2.80 -10.13 -13.46
CA LEU A 372 2.24 -11.47 -13.71
C LEU A 372 0.77 -11.43 -14.15
N PRO A 373 -0.18 -10.84 -13.37
CA PRO A 373 -1.59 -10.86 -13.76
C PRO A 373 -1.83 -10.15 -15.10
N THR A 374 -1.07 -9.09 -15.36
CA THR A 374 -1.13 -8.33 -16.63
C THR A 374 -0.73 -9.17 -17.84
N ALA A 375 0.21 -10.11 -17.69
CA ALA A 375 0.62 -11.02 -18.76
C ALA A 375 -0.34 -12.21 -18.94
N LEU A 376 -0.99 -12.66 -17.86
CA LEU A 376 -1.77 -13.91 -17.83
C LEU A 376 -3.28 -13.72 -18.07
N LEU A 377 -3.84 -12.59 -17.66
CA LEU A 377 -5.28 -12.32 -17.66
C LEU A 377 -5.72 -11.42 -18.83
N GLY A 378 -4.86 -11.22 -19.84
CA GLY A 378 -4.95 -10.20 -20.90
C GLY A 378 -6.36 -9.81 -21.38
N GLY A 379 -6.56 -8.52 -21.63
CA GLY A 379 -7.84 -7.93 -22.08
C GLY A 379 -8.65 -7.28 -20.94
N MET A 380 -9.93 -6.99 -21.20
CA MET A 380 -10.84 -6.35 -20.22
C MET A 380 -11.11 -7.20 -18.96
N SER A 381 -10.78 -8.50 -18.97
CA SER A 381 -10.80 -9.39 -17.80
C SER A 381 -9.65 -9.17 -16.82
N ALA A 382 -8.58 -8.47 -17.22
CA ALA A 382 -7.40 -8.28 -16.38
C ALA A 382 -7.64 -7.31 -15.22
N ALA A 383 -8.46 -6.27 -15.41
CA ALA A 383 -8.71 -5.25 -14.38
C ALA A 383 -9.52 -5.83 -13.20
N ALA A 384 -10.58 -6.59 -13.48
CA ALA A 384 -11.32 -7.35 -12.47
C ALA A 384 -10.41 -8.39 -11.80
N GLY A 385 -9.56 -9.05 -12.60
CA GLY A 385 -8.38 -9.84 -12.22
C GLY A 385 -7.62 -9.27 -11.04
N ILE A 386 -6.98 -8.15 -11.34
CA ILE A 386 -6.09 -7.39 -10.48
C ILE A 386 -6.80 -6.94 -9.20
N ALA A 387 -8.03 -6.42 -9.33
CA ALA A 387 -8.81 -5.97 -8.18
C ALA A 387 -9.11 -7.12 -7.21
N ALA A 388 -9.54 -8.28 -7.73
CA ALA A 388 -9.85 -9.43 -6.88
C ALA A 388 -8.60 -10.02 -6.21
N VAL A 389 -7.48 -10.15 -6.95
CA VAL A 389 -6.18 -10.55 -6.37
C VAL A 389 -5.81 -9.65 -5.21
N ASN A 390 -5.93 -8.32 -5.39
CA ASN A 390 -5.64 -7.35 -4.34
C ASN A 390 -6.55 -7.52 -3.12
N CYS A 391 -7.85 -7.72 -3.32
CA CYS A 391 -8.82 -7.91 -2.24
C CYS A 391 -8.49 -9.15 -1.41
N PHE A 392 -8.26 -10.30 -2.05
CA PHE A 392 -7.92 -11.54 -1.36
C PHE A 392 -6.55 -11.45 -0.67
N ALA A 393 -5.54 -10.88 -1.33
CA ALA A 393 -4.22 -10.75 -0.74
C ALA A 393 -4.20 -9.80 0.46
N ASN A 394 -5.04 -8.76 0.50
CA ASN A 394 -5.13 -7.87 1.66
C ASN A 394 -5.65 -8.57 2.93
N LEU A 395 -6.33 -9.72 2.81
CA LEU A 395 -6.63 -10.56 3.99
C LEU A 395 -5.37 -11.07 4.68
N ALA A 396 -4.23 -11.12 4.01
CA ALA A 396 -2.95 -11.39 4.66
C ALA A 396 -2.60 -10.34 5.73
N GLY A 397 -3.13 -9.11 5.61
CA GLY A 397 -3.04 -8.09 6.65
C GLY A 397 -3.76 -8.46 7.93
N PHE A 398 -4.79 -9.32 7.89
CA PHE A 398 -5.39 -9.92 9.08
C PHE A 398 -4.52 -11.07 9.62
N PHE A 399 -4.21 -12.05 8.77
CA PHE A 399 -3.55 -13.28 9.20
C PHE A 399 -2.10 -13.07 9.65
N SER A 400 -1.34 -12.20 9.00
CA SER A 400 0.07 -11.96 9.32
C SER A 400 0.26 -11.53 10.78
N PRO A 401 -0.26 -10.37 11.23
CA PRO A 401 -0.09 -9.93 12.61
C PRO A 401 -0.76 -10.88 13.62
N ALA A 402 -1.92 -11.45 13.31
CA ALA A 402 -2.67 -12.32 14.22
C ALA A 402 -1.94 -13.63 14.52
N ILE A 403 -1.46 -14.33 13.47
CA ILE A 403 -0.73 -15.60 13.62
C ILE A 403 0.63 -15.35 14.27
N VAL A 404 1.34 -14.29 13.86
CA VAL A 404 2.66 -13.96 14.44
C VAL A 404 2.52 -13.63 15.93
N GLY A 405 1.50 -12.86 16.32
CA GLY A 405 1.21 -12.57 17.73
C GLY A 405 0.92 -13.84 18.55
N TRP A 406 0.04 -14.69 18.03
CA TRP A 406 -0.32 -15.97 18.65
C TRP A 406 0.88 -16.92 18.82
N LEU A 407 1.69 -17.09 17.78
CA LEU A 407 2.89 -17.94 17.83
C LEU A 407 3.94 -17.43 18.82
N ASN A 408 4.10 -16.11 18.91
CA ASN A 408 5.07 -15.51 19.83
C ASN A 408 4.66 -15.70 21.30
N ASP A 409 3.37 -15.59 21.63
CA ASP A 409 2.88 -15.88 22.98
C ASP A 409 2.96 -17.39 23.28
N LEU A 410 2.53 -18.25 22.35
CA LEU A 410 2.50 -19.70 22.52
C LEU A 410 3.89 -20.29 22.78
N THR A 411 4.91 -19.79 22.07
CA THR A 411 6.29 -20.29 22.18
C THR A 411 7.14 -19.51 23.18
N GLY A 412 6.66 -18.36 23.67
CA GLY A 412 7.44 -17.41 24.46
C GLY A 412 8.63 -16.80 23.72
N ARG A 413 8.76 -17.02 22.41
CA ARG A 413 9.90 -16.60 21.58
C ARG A 413 9.42 -15.86 20.34
N SER A 414 10.01 -14.70 20.03
CA SER A 414 9.72 -13.97 18.78
C SER A 414 10.21 -14.66 17.51
N THR A 415 10.93 -15.77 17.65
CA THR A 415 11.50 -16.54 16.53
C THR A 415 10.42 -17.26 15.74
N ALA A 416 9.37 -17.76 16.42
CA ALA A 416 8.31 -18.54 15.78
C ALA A 416 7.54 -17.73 14.73
N GLY A 417 7.20 -16.48 15.06
CA GLY A 417 6.56 -15.57 14.12
C GLY A 417 7.40 -15.24 12.88
N LEU A 418 8.72 -15.06 13.04
CA LEU A 418 9.64 -14.80 11.92
C LEU A 418 9.81 -16.03 11.02
N ILE A 419 9.90 -17.22 11.60
CA ILE A 419 9.97 -18.49 10.85
C ILE A 419 8.67 -18.73 10.08
N PHE A 420 7.52 -18.41 10.67
CA PHE A 420 6.23 -18.47 9.96
C PHE A 420 6.21 -17.56 8.73
N ILE A 421 6.62 -16.30 8.88
CA ILE A 421 6.71 -15.36 7.75
C ILE A 421 7.68 -15.90 6.69
N SER A 422 8.88 -16.33 7.09
CA SER A 422 9.88 -16.91 6.19
C SER A 422 9.34 -18.10 5.40
N THR A 423 8.64 -19.01 6.09
CA THR A 423 8.02 -20.20 5.49
C THR A 423 6.94 -19.80 4.49
N ALA A 424 6.03 -18.89 4.86
CA ALA A 424 4.96 -18.42 3.98
C ALA A 424 5.51 -17.73 2.71
N VAL A 425 6.54 -16.90 2.85
CA VAL A 425 7.20 -16.24 1.71
C VAL A 425 7.93 -17.25 0.83
N THR A 426 8.60 -18.25 1.41
CA THR A 426 9.24 -19.34 0.66
C THR A 426 8.22 -20.14 -0.14
N LEU A 427 7.09 -20.51 0.47
CA LEU A 427 5.99 -21.18 -0.22
C LEU A 427 5.46 -20.32 -1.38
N GLY A 428 5.30 -19.01 -1.15
CA GLY A 428 4.93 -18.07 -2.21
C GLY A 428 5.92 -18.08 -3.38
N ALA A 429 7.23 -18.09 -3.10
CA ALA A 429 8.27 -18.18 -4.13
C ALA A 429 8.20 -19.51 -4.90
N CYS A 430 7.93 -20.63 -4.23
CA CYS A 430 7.70 -21.93 -4.88
C CYS A 430 6.47 -21.87 -5.80
N LEU A 431 5.37 -21.22 -5.39
CA LEU A 431 4.17 -21.07 -6.20
C LEU A 431 4.40 -20.24 -7.47
N VAL A 432 5.32 -19.26 -7.46
CA VAL A 432 5.73 -18.51 -8.67
C VAL A 432 6.26 -19.46 -9.76
N PHE A 433 6.92 -20.55 -9.37
CA PHE A 433 7.41 -21.53 -10.34
C PHE A 433 6.31 -22.39 -10.96
N LEU A 434 5.09 -22.41 -10.42
CA LEU A 434 3.94 -23.05 -11.07
C LEU A 434 3.36 -22.20 -12.22
N VAL A 435 3.76 -20.94 -12.33
CA VAL A 435 3.34 -20.06 -13.43
C VAL A 435 4.11 -20.43 -14.71
N PRO A 436 3.45 -20.63 -15.86
CA PRO A 436 4.13 -21.00 -17.09
C PRO A 436 5.12 -19.91 -17.55
N ALA A 437 6.38 -20.27 -17.78
CA ALA A 437 7.42 -19.32 -18.20
C ALA A 437 7.09 -18.61 -19.52
N ARG A 438 6.58 -19.39 -20.49
CA ARG A 438 6.32 -18.94 -21.87
C ARG A 438 5.22 -17.87 -21.98
N SER A 439 4.34 -17.78 -20.98
CA SER A 439 3.25 -16.79 -20.96
C SER A 439 3.63 -15.48 -20.28
N VAL A 440 4.74 -15.44 -19.54
CA VAL A 440 5.08 -14.30 -18.68
C VAL A 440 6.44 -13.69 -18.99
N ASN A 441 7.44 -14.50 -19.34
CA ASN A 441 8.78 -14.01 -19.65
C ASN A 441 8.83 -13.50 -21.10
N ARG A 442 8.25 -12.31 -21.35
CA ARG A 442 8.17 -11.64 -22.66
C ARG A 442 8.43 -10.15 -22.56
#